data_AF-X0Z6R4-F1
#
_entry.id   AF-X0Z6R4-F1
#
_cell.length_a   1.000
_cell.length_b   1.000
_cell.length_c   1.000
_cell.angle_alpha   90.00
_cell.angle_beta   90.00
_cell.angle_gamma   90.00
#
_symmetry.space_group_name_H-M   'P 1'
#
loop_
_entity.id
_entity.type
_entity.pdbx_description
1 polymer ?
#
loop_
_entity_poly.entity_id
_entity_poly.type
_entity_poly.pdbx_seq_one_letter_code
_entity_poly.pdbx_strand_id
1 'polypeptide(L)'
;FVKDMYVFASVAGVVALICSVSIWLLGYLVIGPNMPILAEFAAADVAANPSLVYADQLNHYIVAYAQLIAFVATLSFELWFVFIARNDNQTSLLKSKPFKNNYLLGAVALSWILLVGCVYIPQTLAIFSGFKLHYYALTGMDWLVMLSITLGMCIAAELFRYLFRADWFQRTFRKAQVA
;
A
#
# COMPACT_ATOMS: atom_id res chain seq x y z
N PHE A 1 24.37 -13.45 5.82
CA PHE A 1 23.08 -14.00 5.40
C PHE A 1 21.95 -13.63 6.36
N VAL A 2 21.82 -14.25 7.54
CA VAL A 2 20.68 -13.99 8.46
C VAL A 2 20.59 -12.52 8.91
N LYS A 3 21.71 -11.90 9.30
CA LYS A 3 21.76 -10.47 9.65
C LYS A 3 21.33 -9.56 8.49
N ASP A 4 21.80 -9.86 7.29
CA ASP A 4 21.50 -9.07 6.08
C ASP A 4 20.02 -9.19 5.69
N MET A 5 19.43 -10.37 5.91
CA MET A 5 18.01 -10.63 5.72
C MET A 5 17.14 -9.82 6.68
N TYR A 6 17.49 -9.77 7.98
CA TYR A 6 16.74 -8.97 8.95
C TYR A 6 16.83 -7.47 8.66
N VAL A 7 18.02 -6.95 8.33
CA VAL A 7 18.19 -5.54 7.97
C VAL A 7 17.34 -5.20 6.74
N PHE A 8 17.35 -6.05 5.72
CA PHE A 8 16.52 -5.85 4.53
C PHE A 8 15.02 -5.87 4.85
N ALA A 9 14.56 -6.84 5.64
CA ALA A 9 13.16 -6.93 6.07
C ALA A 9 12.74 -5.70 6.89
N SER A 10 13.58 -5.20 7.79
CA SER A 10 13.32 -3.98 8.55
C SER A 10 13.20 -2.75 7.65
N VAL A 11 14.12 -2.57 6.69
CA VAL A 11 14.06 -1.46 5.73
C VAL A 11 12.78 -1.55 4.89
N ALA A 12 12.45 -2.73 4.41
CA ALA A 12 11.23 -2.94 3.64
C ALA A 12 9.96 -2.64 4.45
N GLY A 13 9.90 -3.05 5.72
CA GLY A 13 8.81 -2.71 6.62
C GLY A 13 8.66 -1.20 6.84
N VAL A 14 9.78 -0.48 6.97
CA VAL A 14 9.77 0.99 7.06
C VAL A 14 9.25 1.62 5.77
N VAL A 15 9.71 1.15 4.60
CA VAL A 15 9.22 1.64 3.30
C VAL A 15 7.72 1.37 3.13
N ALA A 16 7.25 0.16 3.50
CA ALA A 16 5.84 -0.20 3.48
C ALA A 16 5.00 0.72 4.37
N LEU A 17 5.48 1.00 5.59
CA LEU A 17 4.82 1.91 6.53
C LEU A 17 4.72 3.32 5.96
N ILE A 18 5.82 3.86 5.41
CA ILE A 18 5.84 5.18 4.78
C ILE A 18 4.86 5.22 3.60
N CYS A 19 4.83 4.17 2.76
CA CYS A 19 3.90 4.06 1.64
C CYS A 19 2.43 4.11 2.12
N SER A 20 2.10 3.30 3.13
CA SER A 20 0.75 3.20 3.69
C SER A 20 0.29 4.53 4.30
N VAL A 21 1.13 5.15 5.14
CA VAL A 21 0.84 6.44 5.77
C VAL A 21 0.73 7.56 4.73
N SER A 22 1.60 7.58 3.73
CA SER A 22 1.58 8.62 2.68
C SER A 22 0.29 8.55 1.87
N ILE A 23 -0.15 7.35 1.49
CA ILE A 23 -1.40 7.16 0.76
C ILE A 23 -2.60 7.47 1.64
N TRP A 24 -2.58 7.07 2.91
CA TRP A 24 -3.63 7.44 3.85
C TRP A 24 -3.77 8.96 3.96
N LEU A 25 -2.66 9.69 4.14
CA LEU A 25 -2.65 11.15 4.22
C LEU A 25 -3.13 11.80 2.91
N LEU A 26 -2.73 11.25 1.76
CA LEU A 26 -3.19 11.72 0.46
C LEU A 26 -4.72 11.55 0.33
N GLY A 27 -5.25 10.39 0.74
CA GLY A 27 -6.69 10.15 0.78
C GLY A 27 -7.43 11.08 1.72
N TYR A 28 -6.89 11.29 2.91
CA TYR A 28 -7.54 12.07 3.97
C TYR A 28 -7.50 13.58 3.70
N LEU A 29 -6.36 14.12 3.27
CA LEU A 29 -6.14 15.56 3.14
C LEU A 29 -6.40 16.10 1.74
N VAL A 30 -6.26 15.28 0.71
CA VAL A 30 -6.29 15.75 -0.69
C VAL A 30 -7.44 15.13 -1.46
N ILE A 31 -7.55 13.81 -1.53
CA ILE A 31 -8.50 13.17 -2.45
C ILE A 31 -9.92 13.18 -1.87
N GLY A 32 -10.09 12.66 -0.65
CA GLY A 32 -11.40 12.52 0.00
C GLY A 32 -12.18 13.83 0.13
N PRO A 33 -11.58 14.94 0.59
CA PRO A 33 -12.28 16.24 0.66
C PRO A 33 -12.74 16.78 -0.70
N ASN A 34 -12.10 16.36 -1.79
CA ASN A 34 -12.41 16.77 -3.15
C ASN A 34 -13.34 15.78 -3.88
N MET A 35 -13.80 14.71 -3.22
CA MET A 35 -14.71 13.73 -3.81
C MET A 35 -16.18 14.09 -3.55
N PRO A 36 -16.96 14.44 -4.59
CA PRO A 36 -18.36 14.85 -4.42
C PRO A 36 -19.25 13.75 -3.84
N ILE A 37 -19.00 12.49 -4.22
CA ILE A 37 -19.78 11.33 -3.78
C ILE A 37 -19.75 11.12 -2.25
N LEU A 38 -18.63 11.45 -1.58
CA LEU A 38 -18.54 11.32 -0.12
C LEU A 38 -19.41 12.38 0.58
N ALA A 39 -19.48 13.58 -0.01
CA ALA A 39 -20.37 14.66 0.44
C ALA A 39 -21.85 14.30 0.23
N GLU A 40 -22.18 13.60 -0.86
CA GLU A 40 -23.52 13.09 -1.13
C GLU A 40 -23.93 12.01 -0.11
N PHE A 41 -23.06 11.05 0.20
CA PHE A 41 -23.32 10.03 1.22
C PHE A 41 -23.56 10.65 2.60
N ALA A 42 -22.70 11.61 2.99
CA ALA A 42 -22.87 12.34 4.24
C ALA A 42 -24.21 13.10 4.30
N ALA A 43 -24.60 13.75 3.19
CA ALA A 43 -25.86 14.49 3.12
C ALA A 43 -27.07 13.55 3.23
N ALA A 44 -27.03 12.40 2.55
CA ALA A 44 -28.10 11.41 2.58
C ALA A 44 -28.31 10.85 4.00
N ASP A 45 -27.24 10.57 4.73
CA ASP A 45 -27.33 10.04 6.10
C ASP A 45 -27.86 11.05 7.10
N VAL A 46 -27.47 12.31 6.98
CA VAL A 46 -27.98 13.41 7.82
C VAL A 46 -29.46 13.66 7.51
N ALA A 47 -29.87 13.58 6.25
CA ALA A 47 -31.27 13.69 5.86
C ALA A 47 -32.11 12.53 6.45
N ALA A 48 -31.56 11.31 6.48
CA ALA A 48 -32.21 10.16 7.09
C ALA A 48 -32.21 10.19 8.63
N ASN A 49 -31.20 10.81 9.25
CA ASN A 49 -31.01 10.89 10.69
C ASN A 49 -30.68 12.33 11.11
N PRO A 50 -31.70 13.18 11.36
CA PRO A 50 -31.51 14.60 11.66
C PRO A 50 -30.72 14.91 12.95
N SER A 51 -30.47 13.90 13.80
CA SER A 51 -29.63 14.03 14.99
C SER A 51 -28.13 14.08 14.66
N LEU A 52 -27.72 13.73 13.45
CA LEU A 52 -26.33 13.73 13.00
C LEU A 52 -25.92 15.09 12.46
N VAL A 53 -24.70 15.52 12.78
CA VAL A 53 -24.09 16.73 12.20
C VAL A 53 -23.40 16.37 10.89
N TYR A 54 -23.62 17.17 9.85
CA TYR A 54 -23.06 16.93 8.51
C TYR A 54 -21.53 16.83 8.49
N ALA A 55 -20.84 17.75 9.19
CA ALA A 55 -19.38 17.74 9.23
C ALA A 55 -18.81 16.43 9.81
N ASP A 56 -19.46 15.85 10.83
CA ASP A 56 -19.03 14.59 11.43
C ASP A 56 -19.18 13.43 10.45
N GLN A 57 -20.31 13.34 9.74
CA GLN A 57 -20.53 12.27 8.77
C GLN A 57 -19.59 12.37 7.58
N LEU A 58 -19.37 13.58 7.06
CA LEU A 58 -18.40 13.80 5.99
C LEU A 58 -17.00 13.36 6.40
N ASN A 59 -16.56 13.73 7.61
CA ASN A 59 -15.26 13.30 8.13
C ASN A 59 -15.16 11.78 8.27
N HIS A 60 -16.22 11.10 8.73
CA HIS A 60 -16.23 9.64 8.79
C HIS A 60 -16.04 9.00 7.41
N TYR A 61 -16.71 9.50 6.37
CA TYR A 61 -16.56 8.99 5.01
C TYR A 61 -15.16 9.23 4.43
N ILE A 62 -14.58 10.41 4.68
CA ILE A 62 -13.21 10.73 4.25
C ILE A 62 -12.20 9.79 4.93
N VAL A 63 -12.34 9.54 6.24
CA VAL A 63 -11.48 8.61 6.97
C VAL A 63 -11.65 7.17 6.45
N ALA A 64 -12.89 6.73 6.22
CA ALA A 64 -13.17 5.40 5.70
C ALA A 64 -12.55 5.19 4.31
N TYR A 65 -12.66 6.18 3.43
CA TYR A 65 -12.00 6.18 2.12
C TYR A 65 -10.47 6.13 2.26
N ALA A 66 -9.88 6.98 3.10
CA ALA A 66 -8.44 7.01 3.34
C ALA A 66 -7.90 5.67 3.87
N GLN A 67 -8.63 5.02 4.78
CA GLN A 67 -8.31 3.68 5.29
C GLN A 67 -8.37 2.63 4.18
N LEU A 68 -9.41 2.66 3.34
CA LEU A 68 -9.56 1.73 2.22
C LEU A 68 -8.39 1.82 1.24
N ILE A 69 -8.03 3.02 0.80
CA ILE A 69 -6.92 3.18 -0.15
C ILE A 69 -5.57 2.81 0.47
N ALA A 70 -5.37 3.07 1.77
CA ALA A 70 -4.16 2.68 2.48
C ALA A 70 -4.05 1.16 2.61
N PHE A 71 -5.16 0.47 2.91
CA PHE A 71 -5.25 -0.99 2.93
C PHE A 71 -4.87 -1.59 1.58
N VAL A 72 -5.55 -1.15 0.50
CA VAL A 72 -5.30 -1.65 -0.85
C VAL A 72 -3.88 -1.39 -1.30
N ALA A 73 -3.34 -0.20 -1.00
CA ALA A 73 -1.97 0.12 -1.34
C ALA A 73 -0.95 -0.72 -0.56
N THR A 74 -1.17 -0.97 0.72
CA THR A 74 -0.28 -1.78 1.55
C THR A 74 -0.20 -3.20 1.00
N LEU A 75 -1.35 -3.83 0.73
CA LEU A 75 -1.39 -5.16 0.13
C LEU A 75 -0.80 -5.18 -1.29
N SER A 76 -1.09 -4.17 -2.10
CA SER A 76 -0.49 -4.04 -3.43
C SER A 76 1.04 -3.99 -3.36
N PHE A 77 1.59 -3.20 -2.42
CA PHE A 77 3.02 -3.13 -2.19
C PHE A 77 3.59 -4.50 -1.81
N GLU A 78 2.98 -5.23 -0.88
CA GLU A 78 3.45 -6.55 -0.47
C GLU A 78 3.46 -7.56 -1.64
N LEU A 79 2.43 -7.53 -2.48
CA LEU A 79 2.32 -8.40 -3.66
C LEU A 79 3.41 -8.12 -4.71
N TRP A 80 3.81 -6.86 -4.88
CA TRP A 80 4.96 -6.52 -5.73
C TRP A 80 6.28 -6.85 -5.04
N PHE A 81 6.38 -6.56 -3.74
CA PHE A 81 7.58 -6.70 -2.95
C PHE A 81 8.04 -8.16 -2.82
N VAL A 82 7.12 -9.13 -2.86
CA VAL A 82 7.49 -10.57 -2.81
C VAL A 82 8.48 -10.96 -3.91
N PHE A 83 8.41 -10.33 -5.09
CA PHE A 83 9.35 -10.58 -6.19
C PHE A 83 10.76 -10.05 -5.90
N ILE A 84 10.85 -8.97 -5.11
CA ILE A 84 12.12 -8.42 -4.63
C ILE A 84 12.66 -9.31 -3.50
N ALA A 85 11.82 -9.61 -2.51
CA ALA A 85 12.17 -10.36 -1.31
C ALA A 85 12.64 -11.79 -1.57
N ARG A 86 12.19 -12.42 -2.66
CA ARG A 86 12.65 -13.75 -3.07
C ARG A 86 14.16 -13.81 -3.33
N ASN A 87 14.75 -12.70 -3.77
CA ASN A 87 16.13 -12.70 -4.22
C ASN A 87 17.05 -12.43 -3.05
N ASP A 88 18.10 -13.24 -2.92
CA ASP A 88 19.21 -12.91 -2.03
C ASP A 88 19.75 -11.52 -2.41
N ASN A 89 20.27 -10.80 -1.41
CA ASN A 89 20.69 -9.40 -1.54
C ASN A 89 21.65 -9.19 -2.71
N GLN A 90 22.38 -10.23 -3.11
CA GLN A 90 23.36 -10.21 -4.20
C GLN A 90 22.73 -10.17 -5.61
N THR A 91 21.52 -10.71 -5.79
CA THR A 91 20.91 -10.85 -7.13
C THR A 91 19.85 -9.79 -7.37
N SER A 92 20.09 -8.87 -8.32
CA SER A 92 19.09 -7.86 -8.75
C SER A 92 17.84 -8.51 -9.34
N LEU A 93 16.68 -7.85 -9.21
CA LEU A 93 15.41 -8.37 -9.74
C LEU A 93 15.45 -8.69 -11.24
N LEU A 94 16.17 -7.88 -12.02
CA LEU A 94 16.35 -8.12 -13.47
C LEU A 94 17.14 -9.40 -13.79
N LYS A 95 18.02 -9.84 -12.89
CA LYS A 95 18.87 -11.03 -13.08
C LYS A 95 18.19 -12.30 -12.60
N SER A 96 17.25 -12.19 -11.66
CA SER A 96 16.63 -13.35 -11.00
C SER A 96 15.48 -13.98 -11.77
N LYS A 97 15.07 -13.42 -12.92
CA LYS A 97 13.95 -13.90 -13.75
C LYS A 97 12.69 -14.10 -12.87
N PRO A 98 12.07 -13.02 -12.36
CA PRO A 98 11.02 -13.09 -11.35
C PRO A 98 9.82 -13.94 -11.77
N PHE A 99 9.51 -13.95 -13.07
CA PHE A 99 8.40 -14.69 -13.66
C PHE A 99 8.68 -16.18 -13.96
N LYS A 100 9.83 -16.73 -13.56
CA LYS A 100 10.14 -18.15 -13.83
C LYS A 100 9.38 -19.12 -12.90
N ASN A 101 8.96 -18.68 -11.72
CA ASN A 101 8.32 -19.55 -10.74
C ASN A 101 6.79 -19.49 -10.87
N ASN A 102 6.20 -20.47 -11.55
CA ASN A 102 4.77 -20.55 -11.80
C ASN A 102 3.94 -20.64 -10.52
N TYR A 103 4.45 -21.29 -9.45
CA TYR A 103 3.76 -21.37 -8.16
C TYR A 103 3.69 -20.00 -7.48
N LEU A 104 4.80 -19.25 -7.51
CA LEU A 104 4.82 -17.87 -6.98
C LEU A 104 3.86 -16.97 -7.76
N LEU A 105 3.86 -17.07 -9.09
CA LEU A 105 2.94 -16.30 -9.93
C LEU A 105 1.49 -16.66 -9.66
N GLY A 106 1.17 -17.95 -9.51
CA GLY A 106 -0.17 -18.41 -9.15
C GLY A 106 -0.61 -17.87 -7.78
N ALA A 107 0.27 -17.91 -6.78
CA ALA A 107 0.00 -17.36 -5.46
C ALA A 107 -0.26 -15.85 -5.51
N VAL A 108 0.60 -15.08 -6.19
CA VAL A 108 0.44 -13.63 -6.34
C VAL A 108 -0.84 -13.29 -7.10
N ALA A 109 -1.14 -14.00 -8.20
CA ALA A 109 -2.37 -13.80 -8.96
C ALA A 109 -3.62 -14.10 -8.13
N LEU A 110 -3.62 -15.20 -7.37
CA LEU A 110 -4.72 -15.53 -6.46
C LEU A 110 -4.89 -14.46 -5.38
N SER A 111 -3.80 -13.94 -4.80
CA SER A 111 -3.85 -12.86 -3.83
C SER A 111 -4.38 -11.55 -4.42
N TRP A 112 -4.05 -11.23 -5.67
CA TRP A 112 -4.67 -10.10 -6.37
C TRP A 112 -6.18 -10.28 -6.55
N ILE A 113 -6.62 -11.49 -6.95
CA ILE A 113 -8.05 -11.81 -7.08
C ILE A 113 -8.76 -11.64 -5.73
N LEU A 114 -8.16 -12.14 -4.64
CA LEU A 114 -8.71 -11.98 -3.30
C LEU A 114 -8.77 -10.51 -2.88
N LEU A 115 -7.72 -9.72 -3.14
CA LEU A 115 -7.70 -8.28 -2.86
C LEU A 115 -8.81 -7.55 -3.61
N VAL A 116 -8.97 -7.81 -4.90
CA VAL A 116 -10.06 -7.24 -5.72
C VAL A 116 -11.41 -7.69 -5.16
N GLY A 117 -11.55 -8.96 -4.78
CA GLY A 117 -12.74 -9.48 -4.11
C GLY A 117 -13.06 -8.76 -2.79
N CYS A 118 -12.04 -8.43 -1.99
CA CYS A 118 -12.21 -7.65 -0.75
C CYS A 118 -12.70 -6.22 -1.00
N VAL A 119 -12.40 -5.64 -2.16
CA VAL A 119 -12.78 -4.27 -2.50
C VAL A 119 -14.17 -4.18 -3.12
N TYR A 120 -14.53 -5.13 -3.98
CA TYR A 120 -15.74 -5.03 -4.80
C TYR A 120 -16.92 -5.87 -4.31
N ILE A 121 -16.71 -6.77 -3.33
CA ILE A 121 -17.81 -7.48 -2.67
C ILE A 121 -18.22 -6.65 -1.44
N PRO A 122 -19.47 -6.13 -1.37
CA PRO A 122 -19.87 -5.20 -0.30
C PRO A 122 -19.66 -5.76 1.12
N GLN A 123 -19.90 -7.06 1.31
CA GLN A 123 -19.78 -7.72 2.60
C GLN A 123 -18.33 -7.77 3.09
N THR A 124 -17.38 -8.03 2.19
CA THR A 124 -15.95 -8.08 2.54
C THR A 124 -15.40 -6.67 2.69
N LEU A 125 -15.83 -5.73 1.84
CA LEU A 125 -15.45 -4.33 1.96
C LEU A 125 -15.84 -3.77 3.33
N ALA A 126 -17.04 -4.05 3.83
CA ALA A 126 -17.49 -3.61 5.16
C ALA A 126 -16.63 -4.17 6.32
N ILE A 127 -15.97 -5.31 6.13
CA ILE A 127 -15.05 -5.90 7.12
C ILE A 127 -13.70 -5.18 7.11
N PHE A 128 -13.18 -4.85 5.92
CA PHE A 128 -11.83 -4.31 5.76
C PHE A 128 -11.77 -2.79 5.59
N SER A 129 -12.92 -2.12 5.50
CA SER A 129 -13.03 -0.66 5.37
C SER A 129 -13.86 -0.06 6.49
N GLY A 130 -13.73 1.25 6.69
CA GLY A 130 -14.57 2.02 7.61
C GLY A 130 -16.00 2.27 7.12
N PHE A 131 -16.37 1.80 5.92
CA PHE A 131 -17.69 2.06 5.33
C PHE A 131 -18.76 1.16 5.96
N LYS A 132 -19.66 1.76 6.74
CA LYS A 132 -20.73 1.03 7.45
C LYS A 132 -22.09 1.05 6.73
N LEU A 133 -22.39 2.15 6.03
CA LEU A 133 -23.73 2.44 5.51
C LEU A 133 -23.77 2.52 3.98
N HIS A 134 -22.72 3.07 3.37
CA HIS A 134 -22.61 3.22 1.93
C HIS A 134 -21.48 2.37 1.37
N TYR A 135 -21.71 1.85 0.17
CA TYR A 135 -20.69 1.13 -0.58
C TYR A 135 -19.97 2.11 -1.51
N TYR A 136 -18.64 2.16 -1.41
CA TYR A 136 -17.80 2.90 -2.35
C TYR A 136 -16.93 1.95 -3.15
N ALA A 137 -17.15 1.91 -4.46
CA ALA A 137 -16.30 1.19 -5.38
C ALA A 137 -15.09 2.05 -5.77
N LEU A 138 -13.88 1.52 -5.59
CA LEU A 138 -12.67 2.20 -6.06
C LEU A 138 -12.73 2.40 -7.57
N THR A 139 -12.49 3.63 -7.99
CA THR A 139 -12.46 4.01 -9.40
C THR A 139 -11.13 3.60 -10.04
N GLY A 140 -11.08 3.55 -11.38
CA GLY A 140 -9.82 3.30 -12.09
C GLY A 140 -8.73 4.34 -11.77
N MET A 141 -9.11 5.58 -11.46
CA MET A 141 -8.17 6.63 -11.05
C MET A 141 -7.59 6.35 -9.66
N ASP A 142 -8.42 5.91 -8.71
CA ASP A 142 -7.95 5.51 -7.39
C ASP A 142 -6.89 4.40 -7.50
N TRP A 143 -7.19 3.38 -8.32
CA TRP A 143 -6.24 2.31 -8.61
C TRP A 143 -4.93 2.81 -9.21
N LEU A 144 -5.01 3.71 -10.19
CA LEU A 144 -3.83 4.26 -10.84
C LEU A 144 -2.94 5.00 -9.83
N VAL A 145 -3.52 5.83 -8.97
CA VAL A 145 -2.79 6.56 -7.92
C VAL A 145 -2.12 5.60 -6.94
N MET A 146 -2.87 4.63 -6.42
CA MET A 146 -2.35 3.63 -5.48
C MET A 146 -1.23 2.78 -6.09
N LEU A 147 -1.43 2.30 -7.31
CA LEU A 147 -0.42 1.49 -8.01
C LEU A 147 0.83 2.31 -8.37
N SER A 148 0.67 3.57 -8.75
CA SER A 148 1.80 4.44 -9.07
C SER A 148 2.71 4.66 -7.86
N ILE A 149 2.11 4.93 -6.69
CA ILE A 149 2.88 5.15 -5.47
C ILE A 149 3.50 3.82 -4.98
N THR A 150 2.73 2.73 -4.96
CA THR A 150 3.25 1.43 -4.49
C THR A 150 4.37 0.89 -5.37
N LEU A 151 4.25 1.01 -6.70
CA LEU A 151 5.34 0.68 -7.62
C LEU A 151 6.54 1.62 -7.44
N GLY A 152 6.32 2.91 -7.26
CA GLY A 152 7.38 3.87 -6.94
C GLY A 152 8.16 3.48 -5.68
N MET A 153 7.47 3.04 -4.63
CA MET A 153 8.09 2.57 -3.39
C MET A 153 8.81 1.22 -3.56
N CYS A 154 8.32 0.32 -4.40
CA CYS A 154 9.03 -0.91 -4.77
C CYS A 154 10.33 -0.60 -5.52
N ILE A 155 10.30 0.37 -6.44
CA ILE A 155 11.50 0.86 -7.14
C ILE A 155 12.48 1.45 -6.13
N ALA A 156 12.01 2.30 -5.21
CA ALA A 156 12.84 2.87 -4.16
C ALA A 156 13.49 1.78 -3.29
N ALA A 157 12.74 0.74 -2.91
CA ALA A 157 13.29 -0.40 -2.15
C ALA A 157 14.40 -1.15 -2.89
N GLU A 158 14.24 -1.41 -4.20
CA GLU A 158 15.31 -2.02 -5.01
C GLU A 158 16.51 -1.08 -5.19
N LEU A 159 16.28 0.24 -5.29
CA LEU A 159 17.36 1.24 -5.30
C LEU A 159 18.14 1.26 -3.99
N PHE A 160 17.47 1.23 -2.83
CA PHE A 160 18.16 1.09 -1.53
C PHE A 160 18.97 -0.20 -1.46
N ARG A 161 18.41 -1.32 -1.93
CA ARG A 161 19.13 -2.59 -2.01
C ARG A 161 20.35 -2.52 -2.93
N TYR A 162 20.26 -1.78 -4.02
CA TYR A 162 21.40 -1.50 -4.89
C TYR A 162 22.47 -0.64 -4.18
N LEU A 163 22.08 0.39 -3.45
CA LEU A 163 22.99 1.24 -2.67
C LEU A 163 23.71 0.45 -1.57
N PHE A 164 23.01 -0.41 -0.83
CA PHE A 164 23.62 -1.28 0.20
C PHE A 164 24.63 -2.29 -0.36
N ARG A 165 24.53 -2.63 -1.65
CA ARG A 165 25.50 -3.47 -2.36
C ARG A 165 26.73 -2.71 -2.84
N ALA A 166 26.66 -1.39 -2.97
CA ALA A 166 27.77 -0.63 -3.54
C ALA A 166 29.01 -0.73 -2.62
N ASP A 167 30.15 -1.14 -3.18
CA ASP A 167 31.40 -1.38 -2.42
C ASP A 167 31.82 -0.18 -1.58
N TRP A 168 31.60 1.04 -2.10
CA TRP A 168 31.89 2.29 -1.38
C TRP A 168 31.04 2.45 -0.10
N PHE A 169 29.76 2.05 -0.14
CA PHE A 169 28.86 2.15 1.00
C PHE A 169 29.29 1.20 2.12
N GLN A 170 29.64 -0.04 1.77
CA GLN A 170 30.16 -1.03 2.72
C GLN A 170 31.49 -0.59 3.35
N ARG A 171 32.39 0.01 2.55
CA ARG A 171 33.66 0.56 3.06
C ARG A 171 33.44 1.67 4.08
N THR A 172 32.44 2.53 3.85
CA THR A 172 32.14 3.66 4.75
C THR A 172 31.55 3.17 6.08
N PHE A 173 30.59 2.24 6.03
CA PHE A 173 30.03 1.62 7.24
C PHE A 173 31.07 0.84 8.05
N ARG A 174 31.97 0.13 7.39
CA ARG A 174 33.03 -0.63 8.07
C ARG A 174 34.03 0.29 8.79
N LYS A 175 34.34 1.46 8.22
CA LYS A 175 35.16 2.47 8.91
C LYS A 175 34.48 3.04 10.15
N ALA A 176 33.16 3.25 10.12
CA ALA A 176 32.39 3.77 11.23
C ALA A 176 32.23 2.77 12.41
N GLN A 177 32.44 1.47 12.19
CA GLN A 177 32.42 0.47 13.28
C GLN A 177 33.77 0.29 13.98
N VAL A 178 34.85 0.82 13.40
CA VAL A 178 36.23 0.66 13.91
C VAL A 178 36.73 1.96 14.57
N ALA A 179 36.02 3.08 14.38
CA ALA A 179 36.23 4.35 15.06
C ALA A 179 35.34 4.46 16.30
#